data_AF-A0A7W4C3R5-F1
#
_entry.id   AF-A0A7W4C3R5-F1
#
_cell.length_a   1.000
_cell.length_b   1.000
_cell.length_c   1.000
_cell.angle_alpha   90.00
_cell.angle_beta   90.00
_cell.angle_gamma   90.00
#
_symmetry.space_group_name_H-M   'P 1'
#
loop_
_entity.id
_entity.type
_entity.pdbx_description
1 polymer ?
#
loop_
_entity_poly.entity_id
_entity_poly.type
_entity_poly.pdbx_seq_one_letter_code
_entity_poly.pdbx_strand_id
1 'polypeptide(L)' 'MKLHELRLQFDVGGFVGCTITYSPLGNGYILIANAKTKTKDACMTAQRGDQLRVFKSIDAAVSAARNVGFKDILLSLH' A
#
# COMPACT_ATOMS: atom_id res chain seq x y z
N MET A 1 0.75 -7.23 4.08
CA MET A 1 -0.33 -7.94 3.37
C MET A 1 0.02 -8.06 1.90
N LYS A 2 -0.19 -9.24 1.33
CA LYS A 2 0.03 -9.47 -0.10
C LYS A 2 -1.05 -8.75 -0.90
N LEU A 3 -0.79 -8.51 -2.18
CA LEU A 3 -1.70 -7.77 -3.07
C LEU A 3 -3.13 -8.35 -3.09
N HIS A 4 -3.26 -9.67 -3.15
CA HIS A 4 -4.58 -10.32 -3.17
C HIS A 4 -5.35 -10.13 -1.84
N GLU A 5 -4.66 -10.21 -0.70
CA GLU A 5 -5.26 -9.99 0.62
C GLU A 5 -5.70 -8.54 0.79
N LEU A 6 -4.89 -7.58 0.31
CA LEU A 6 -5.27 -6.17 0.30
C LEU A 6 -6.53 -5.93 -0.52
N ARG A 7 -6.64 -6.57 -1.69
CA ARG A 7 -7.82 -6.47 -2.55
C ARG A 7 -9.07 -7.05 -1.89
N LEU A 8 -8.98 -8.28 -1.36
CA LEU A 8 -10.09 -8.87 -0.61
C LEU A 8 -10.55 -7.96 0.53
N GLN A 9 -9.60 -7.39 1.27
CA GLN A 9 -9.93 -6.55 2.41
C GLN A 9 -10.42 -5.15 2.04
N PHE A 10 -10.02 -4.64 0.88
CA PHE A 10 -10.62 -3.47 0.27
C PHE A 10 -12.06 -3.74 -0.17
N ASP A 11 -12.33 -4.87 -0.83
CA ASP A 11 -13.64 -5.24 -1.37
C ASP A 11 -14.71 -5.38 -0.27
N VAL A 12 -14.33 -5.83 0.93
CA VAL A 12 -15.24 -5.88 2.10
C VAL A 12 -15.33 -4.55 2.88
N GLY A 13 -14.71 -3.48 2.38
CA GLY A 13 -14.76 -2.14 2.99
C GLY A 13 -13.81 -1.94 4.19
N GLY A 14 -12.76 -2.75 4.29
CA GLY A 14 -11.77 -2.68 5.36
C GLY A 14 -10.82 -1.48 5.26
N PHE A 15 -10.64 -0.93 4.05
CA PHE A 15 -9.80 0.22 3.79
C PHE A 15 -10.58 1.36 3.15
N VAL A 16 -10.19 2.61 3.46
CA VAL A 16 -10.80 3.84 2.94
C VAL A 16 -9.95 4.54 1.89
N GLY A 17 -8.67 4.16 1.78
CA GLY A 17 -7.73 4.78 0.85
C GLY A 17 -6.34 4.20 0.99
N CYS A 18 -5.36 4.83 0.36
CA CYS A 18 -3.97 4.44 0.51
C CYS A 18 -3.03 5.64 0.49
N THR A 19 -1.88 5.46 1.15
CA THR A 19 -0.78 6.41 1.20
C THR A 19 0.47 5.76 0.63
N ILE A 20 1.12 6.45 -0.31
CA ILE A 20 2.44 6.10 -0.81
C ILE A 20 3.44 7.06 -0.17
N THR A 21 4.48 6.50 0.44
CA THR A 21 5.53 7.26 1.12
C THR A 21 6.89 6.62 0.88
N TYR A 22 7.97 7.33 1.20
CA TYR A 22 9.32 6.76 1.16
C TYR A 22 9.48 5.62 2.18
N SER A 23 10.21 4.59 1.79
CA SER A 23 10.55 3.48 2.67
C SER A 23 11.52 3.95 3.77
N PRO A 24 11.21 3.76 5.06
CA PRO A 24 12.11 4.19 6.15
C PRO A 24 13.45 3.44 6.17
N LEU A 25 13.48 2.22 5.64
CA LEU A 25 14.63 1.30 5.71
C LEU A 25 15.17 0.92 4.33
N GLY A 26 14.71 1.55 3.26
CA GLY A 26 15.15 1.19 1.90
C GLY A 26 15.08 2.34 0.92
N ASN A 27 15.73 2.18 -0.23
CA ASN A 27 15.65 3.12 -1.33
C ASN A 27 14.44 2.82 -2.21
N GLY A 28 13.37 3.59 -2.01
CA GLY A 28 12.16 3.52 -2.82
C GLY A 28 10.90 3.89 -2.03
N TYR A 29 9.76 3.48 -2.54
CA TYR A 29 8.44 3.82 -2.02
C TYR A 29 7.75 2.60 -1.45
N ILE A 30 6.91 2.80 -0.44
CA ILE A 30 6.02 1.78 0.11
C ILE A 30 4.57 2.22 -0.05
N LEU A 31 3.67 1.22 -0.07
CA LEU A 31 2.23 1.44 -0.09
C LEU A 31 1.64 1.03 1.26
N ILE A 32 0.92 1.95 1.87
CA ILE A 32 0.17 1.75 3.10
C ILE A 32 -1.32 1.85 2.76
N ALA A 33 -2.07 0.78 2.99
CA ALA A 33 -3.52 0.81 2.92
C ALA A 33 -4.07 1.40 4.22
N ASN A 34 -4.85 2.48 4.10
CA ASN A 34 -5.39 3.19 5.25
C ASN A 34 -6.76 2.62 5.61
N ALA A 35 -6.89 2.14 6.84
CA ALA A 35 -8.17 1.71 7.38
C ALA A 35 -8.92 2.90 7.99
N LYS A 36 -10.18 2.67 8.39
CA LYS A 36 -10.96 3.68 9.15
C LYS A 36 -10.27 4.09 10.47
N THR A 37 -9.43 3.21 11.01
CA THR A 37 -8.67 3.45 12.23
C THR A 37 -7.20 3.18 11.95
N LYS A 38 -6.32 4.14 12.26
CA LYS A 38 -4.88 4.08 11.96
C LYS A 38 -4.17 2.82 12.48
N THR A 39 -4.64 2.24 13.59
CA THR A 39 -4.06 1.01 14.15
C THR A 39 -4.28 -0.23 13.27
N LYS A 40 -5.17 -0.15 12.28
CA LYS A 40 -5.47 -1.20 11.31
C LYS A 40 -4.89 -0.91 9.92
N ASP A 41 -4.07 0.13 9.79
CA ASP A 41 -3.36 0.38 8.54
C ASP A 41 -2.43 -0.79 8.22
N ALA A 42 -2.36 -1.14 6.94
CA ALA A 42 -1.63 -2.32 6.49
C ALA A 42 -0.62 -1.96 5.40
N CYS A 43 0.64 -2.31 5.61
CA CYS A 43 1.65 -2.17 4.56
C CYS A 43 1.58 -3.32 3.57
N MET A 44 1.82 -3.02 2.30
CA MET A 44 1.96 -4.03 1.28
C MET A 44 3.28 -4.79 1.44
N THR A 45 3.21 -6.13 1.39
CA THR A 45 4.39 -7.01 1.49
C THR A 45 4.78 -7.59 0.13
N ALA A 46 6.02 -8.04 0.02
CA ALA A 46 6.53 -8.71 -1.16
C ALA A 46 5.70 -9.97 -1.50
N GLN A 47 5.75 -10.40 -2.76
CA GLN A 47 5.02 -11.60 -3.18
C GLN A 47 5.57 -12.88 -2.51
N ARG A 48 6.88 -12.90 -2.27
CA ARG A 48 7.60 -13.97 -1.57
C ARG A 48 8.21 -13.37 -0.29
N GLY A 49 7.88 -13.96 0.86
CA GLY A 49 8.30 -13.48 2.17
C GLY A 49 7.40 -12.39 2.77
N ASP A 50 7.74 -11.96 3.98
CA ASP A 50 6.96 -11.00 4.78
C ASP A 50 7.58 -9.60 4.81
N GLN A 51 8.59 -9.36 3.99
CA GLN A 51 9.24 -8.06 3.89
C GLN A 51 8.31 -7.04 3.23
N LEU A 52 8.47 -5.77 3.61
CA LEU A 52 7.79 -4.65 2.97
C LEU A 52 8.09 -4.63 1.47
N ARG A 53 7.05 -4.45 0.66
CA ARG A 53 7.23 -4.25 -0.77
C ARG A 53 7.71 -2.83 -1.03
N VAL A 54 8.98 -2.72 -1.38
CA VAL A 54 9.60 -1.47 -1.83
C VAL A 54 9.48 -1.37 -3.35
N PHE A 55 8.90 -0.28 -3.83
CA PHE A 55 8.76 0.07 -5.23
C PHE A 55 9.88 1.04 -5.64
N LYS A 56 10.42 0.87 -6.85
CA LYS A 56 11.48 1.75 -7.37
C LYS A 56 10.98 3.15 -7.73
N SER A 57 9.69 3.29 -8.05
CA SER A 57 9.07 4.55 -8.46
C SER A 57 7.67 4.70 -7.87
N ILE A 58 7.20 5.95 -7.78
CA ILE A 58 5.83 6.29 -7.37
C ILE A 58 4.82 5.64 -8.33
N ASP A 59 5.06 5.71 -9.64
CA ASP A 59 4.15 5.13 -10.65
C ASP A 59 3.94 3.62 -10.47
N ALA A 60 5.00 2.90 -10.10
CA ALA A 60 4.90 1.47 -9.80
C ALA A 60 4.04 1.20 -8.56
N ALA A 61 4.15 2.05 -7.53
CA ALA A 61 3.32 1.97 -6.33
C ALA A 61 1.86 2.37 -6.62
N VAL A 62 1.63 3.41 -7.42
CA VAL A 62 0.29 3.86 -7.86
C VAL A 62 -0.39 2.77 -8.71
N SER A 63 0.33 2.13 -9.62
CA SER A 63 -0.19 1.02 -10.41
C SER A 63 -0.62 -0.16 -9.51
N ALA A 64 0.17 -0.48 -8.48
CA ALA A 64 -0.22 -1.48 -7.50
C ALA A 64 -1.46 -1.07 -6.68
N ALA A 65 -1.56 0.20 -6.25
CA ALA A 65 -2.73 0.72 -5.55
C ALA A 65 -4.01 0.61 -6.40
N ARG A 66 -3.92 0.98 -7.69
CA ARG A 66 -5.04 0.85 -8.64
C ARG A 66 -5.46 -0.60 -8.86
N ASN A 67 -4.51 -1.53 -8.90
CA ASN A 67 -4.81 -2.97 -9.00
C ASN A 67 -5.54 -3.52 -7.77
N VAL A 68 -5.36 -2.91 -6.60
CA VAL A 68 -6.13 -3.23 -5.38
C VAL A 68 -7.55 -2.65 -5.46
N GLY A 69 -7.71 -1.49 -6.09
CA GLY A 69 -9.01 -0.82 -6.26
C GLY A 69 -9.09 0.58 -5.65
N PHE A 70 -7.99 1.08 -5.07
CA PHE A 70 -7.92 2.42 -4.50
C PHE A 70 -8.11 3.48 -5.59
N LYS A 71 -9.05 4.42 -5.37
CA LYS A 71 -9.29 5.58 -6.23
C LYS A 71 -8.52 6.79 -5.76
N ASP A 72 -8.56 7.06 -4.46
CA ASP A 72 -7.84 8.15 -3.82
C ASP A 72 -6.50 7.64 -3.28
N ILE A 73 -5.42 8.22 -3.81
CA ILE A 73 -4.04 7.83 -3.50
C ILE A 73 -3.33 9.08 -3.00
N LEU A 74 -2.99 9.09 -1.71
CA LEU A 74 -2.23 10.17 -1.10
C LEU A 74 -0.73 9.93 -1.31
N LEU A 75 -0.02 10.92 -1.84
CA LEU A 75 1.44 10.91 -1.91
C LEU A 75 1.99 11.76 -0.77
N SER A 76 2.83 11.15 0.07
CA SER A 76 3.57 11.85 1.13
C SER A 76 5.06 11.74 0.83
N LEU A 77 5.65 12.85 0.36
CA LEU A 77 7.06 12.97 0.03
C LEU A 77 7.68 13.91 1.07
N HIS A 78 8.44 13.35 2.00
CA HIS A 78 9.14 14.09 3.04
C HIS A 78 10.64 14.13 2.76
#